data_AF-F3CKQ8-F1
#
_entry.id   AF-F3CKQ8-F1
#
_cell.length_a   1.000
_cell.length_b   1.000
_cell.length_c   1.000
_cell.angle_alpha   90.00
_cell.angle_beta   90.00
_cell.angle_gamma   90.00
#
_symmetry.space_group_name_H-M   'P 1'
#
loop_
_entity.id
_entity.type
_entity.pdbx_description
1 polymer ?
#
loop_
_entity_poly.entity_id
_entity_poly.type
_entity_poly.pdbx_seq_one_letter_code
_entity_poly.pdbx_strand_id
1 'polypeptide(L)'
;MTNTDRTVLSNMVSELATTRALLNCLIKEFALPEQCLHYTWPQGMQGIAPGSFVDGGQWKGIPLTISLPNEQQFFVLVDRRDHLGSHRYLSDVYARQGQGTWRCLAFAEFARQLLAACEHMTRASNDELLDQVLQSQHLTAAIVAHNMTGQHPAPLSGYLASEQGLWFGHPNHPAPKARLWPAHLAQETYAPEFQAQTALHLFEVPLDGLRITSNGLSEAEVMSGFADQSRARPGHALICMHPVQAQLFMQDRRVQRLSELGQITDLGTSGPLASPTASMRTWYIEGHDYFIKGSLNVRITNCVRKNAWYELESTLIIDELFQRLQQTRPQTLGGLSTVAEPGSMSWA
;
A
#
# COMPACT_ATOMS: atom_id res chain seq x y z
N MET A 1 -21.71 10.51 17.72
CA MET A 1 -20.46 10.05 18.34
C MET A 1 -19.64 11.30 18.68
N THR A 2 -19.09 11.41 19.88
CA THR A 2 -18.23 12.57 20.21
C THR A 2 -16.88 12.45 19.48
N ASN A 3 -16.11 13.54 19.40
CA ASN A 3 -14.75 13.49 18.82
C ASN A 3 -13.85 12.51 19.58
N THR A 4 -13.97 12.44 20.91
CA THR A 4 -13.21 11.51 21.76
C THR A 4 -13.57 10.06 21.46
N ASP A 5 -14.86 9.74 21.36
CA ASP A 5 -15.31 8.38 21.04
C ASP A 5 -14.81 7.93 19.66
N ARG A 6 -14.75 8.85 18.69
CA ARG A 6 -14.24 8.58 17.34
C ARG A 6 -12.75 8.22 17.36
N THR A 7 -11.96 8.98 18.11
CA THR A 7 -10.51 8.72 18.22
C THR A 7 -10.25 7.37 18.87
N VAL A 8 -10.96 7.04 19.96
CA VAL A 8 -10.82 5.74 20.62
C VAL A 8 -11.23 4.60 19.68
N LEU A 9 -12.39 4.70 19.03
CA LEU A 9 -12.91 3.65 18.18
C LEU A 9 -12.05 3.43 16.92
N SER A 10 -11.56 4.51 16.29
CA SER A 10 -10.66 4.41 15.14
C SER A 10 -9.32 3.75 15.48
N ASN A 11 -8.75 4.08 16.65
CA ASN A 11 -7.56 3.39 17.16
C ASN A 11 -7.84 1.89 17.35
N MET A 12 -8.91 1.51 18.05
CA MET A 12 -9.26 0.10 18.24
C MET A 12 -9.47 -0.66 16.92
N VAL A 13 -10.20 -0.06 15.96
CA VAL A 13 -10.42 -0.67 14.63
C VAL A 13 -9.09 -0.88 13.90
N SER A 14 -8.19 0.09 13.95
CA SER A 14 -6.88 -0.01 13.30
C SER A 14 -5.97 -1.06 13.93
N GLU A 15 -5.96 -1.18 15.26
CA GLU A 15 -5.21 -2.22 15.98
C GLU A 15 -5.74 -3.61 15.65
N LEU A 16 -7.07 -3.79 15.61
CA LEU A 16 -7.69 -5.05 15.21
C LEU A 16 -7.36 -5.39 13.76
N ALA A 17 -7.47 -4.45 12.83
CA ALA A 17 -7.13 -4.67 11.43
C ALA A 17 -5.66 -5.07 11.25
N THR A 18 -4.74 -4.38 11.94
CA THR A 18 -3.30 -4.66 11.84
C THR A 18 -2.93 -5.98 12.53
N THR A 19 -3.54 -6.29 13.67
CA THR A 19 -3.39 -7.59 14.35
C THR A 19 -3.77 -8.75 13.43
N ARG A 20 -4.88 -8.62 12.70
CA ARG A 20 -5.34 -9.64 11.75
C ARG A 20 -4.39 -9.79 10.57
N ALA A 21 -3.84 -8.68 10.05
CA ALA A 21 -2.86 -8.73 8.97
C ALA A 21 -1.56 -9.41 9.39
N LEU A 22 -1.07 -9.12 10.61
CA LEU A 22 0.10 -9.80 11.20
C LEU A 22 -0.16 -11.29 11.42
N LEU A 23 -1.34 -11.67 11.94
CA LEU A 23 -1.72 -13.07 12.09
C LEU A 23 -1.80 -13.78 10.73
N ASN A 24 -2.32 -13.13 9.69
CA ASN A 24 -2.34 -13.70 8.36
C ASN A 24 -0.93 -14.01 7.85
N CYS A 25 0.04 -13.10 8.05
CA CYS A 25 1.45 -13.36 7.72
C CYS A 25 1.97 -14.54 8.53
N LEU A 26 1.82 -14.52 9.86
CA LEU A 26 2.28 -15.59 10.75
C LEU A 26 1.72 -16.96 10.33
N ILE A 27 0.43 -17.04 10.06
CA ILE A 27 -0.24 -18.29 9.69
C ILE A 27 0.24 -18.79 8.32
N LYS A 28 0.27 -17.92 7.31
CA LYS A 28 0.53 -18.30 5.92
C LYS A 28 2.01 -18.59 5.67
N GLU A 29 2.91 -17.83 6.29
CA GLU A 29 4.34 -17.87 6.00
C GLU A 29 5.10 -18.79 6.96
N PHE A 30 4.61 -18.99 8.20
CA PHE A 30 5.31 -19.76 9.22
C PHE A 30 4.47 -20.91 9.75
N ALA A 31 3.29 -20.64 10.33
CA ALA A 31 2.60 -21.65 11.12
C ALA A 31 2.06 -22.83 10.29
N LEU A 32 1.59 -22.58 9.06
CA LEU A 32 1.16 -23.65 8.15
C LEU A 32 2.35 -24.40 7.54
N PRO A 33 3.37 -23.74 6.92
CA PRO A 33 4.51 -24.45 6.34
C PRO A 33 5.32 -25.25 7.37
N GLU A 34 5.53 -24.69 8.57
CA GLU A 34 6.32 -25.30 9.65
C GLU A 34 5.48 -26.16 10.61
N GLN A 35 4.20 -26.41 10.27
CA GLN A 35 3.30 -27.28 11.02
C GLN A 35 3.13 -26.91 12.52
N CYS A 36 3.25 -25.63 12.84
CA CYS A 36 3.12 -25.08 14.19
C CYS A 36 1.68 -24.71 14.58
N LEU A 37 0.70 -24.93 13.69
CA LEU A 37 -0.71 -24.57 13.87
C LEU A 37 -1.57 -25.81 14.19
N HIS A 38 -2.40 -25.71 15.23
CA HIS A 38 -3.34 -26.75 15.63
C HIS A 38 -4.74 -26.18 15.90
N TYR A 39 -5.77 -26.87 15.41
CA TYR A 39 -7.16 -26.52 15.69
C TYR A 39 -7.66 -27.18 16.99
N THR A 40 -7.01 -26.86 18.11
CA THR A 40 -7.24 -27.46 19.43
C THR A 40 -7.23 -26.40 20.51
N TRP A 41 -7.89 -26.65 21.63
CA TRP A 41 -7.75 -25.79 22.82
C TRP A 41 -6.32 -25.86 23.37
N PRO A 42 -5.78 -24.74 23.89
CA PRO A 42 -4.47 -24.75 24.52
C PRO A 42 -4.50 -25.48 25.86
N GLN A 43 -3.35 -26.04 26.25
CA GLN A 43 -3.18 -26.59 27.59
C GLN A 43 -3.10 -25.46 28.62
N GLY A 44 -3.99 -25.49 29.62
CA GLY A 44 -4.11 -24.45 30.64
C GLY A 44 -4.70 -23.16 30.08
N MET A 45 -5.97 -22.89 30.37
CA MET A 45 -6.72 -21.73 29.87
C MET A 45 -6.62 -20.50 30.80
N GLN A 46 -5.76 -20.55 31.83
CA GLN A 46 -5.64 -19.45 32.80
C GLN A 46 -5.25 -18.14 32.08
N GLY A 47 -6.02 -17.09 32.35
CA GLY A 47 -5.83 -15.75 31.76
C GLY A 47 -6.62 -15.47 30.49
N ILE A 48 -7.22 -16.49 29.88
CA ILE A 48 -8.17 -16.31 28.78
C ILE A 48 -9.55 -15.97 29.38
N ALA A 49 -10.09 -14.81 29.05
CA ALA A 49 -11.40 -14.40 29.57
C ALA A 49 -12.51 -15.29 28.99
N PRO A 50 -13.44 -15.84 29.81
CA PRO A 50 -14.52 -16.71 29.33
C PRO A 50 -15.36 -16.10 28.20
N GLY A 51 -15.62 -14.79 28.28
CA GLY A 51 -16.36 -14.05 27.25
C GLY A 51 -15.66 -13.99 25.90
N SER A 52 -14.36 -14.31 25.81
CA SER A 52 -13.62 -14.37 24.56
C SER A 52 -13.89 -15.65 23.76
N PHE A 53 -14.42 -16.69 24.41
CA PHE A 53 -14.60 -17.99 23.75
C PHE A 53 -15.96 -18.68 23.98
N VAL A 54 -16.76 -18.23 24.95
CA VAL A 54 -18.16 -18.68 25.17
C VAL A 54 -19.13 -17.55 24.85
N ASP A 55 -20.22 -17.88 24.15
CA ASP A 55 -21.40 -17.03 23.98
C ASP A 55 -22.68 -17.87 24.06
N GLY A 56 -23.66 -17.45 24.85
CA GLY A 56 -24.93 -18.18 24.98
C GLY A 56 -24.81 -19.66 25.38
N GLY A 57 -23.73 -20.05 26.09
CA GLY A 57 -23.45 -21.44 26.47
C GLY A 57 -22.83 -22.30 25.35
N GLN A 58 -22.47 -21.71 24.21
CA GLN A 58 -21.79 -22.36 23.10
C GLN A 58 -20.41 -21.74 22.85
N TRP A 59 -19.52 -22.48 22.19
CA TRP A 59 -18.24 -21.94 21.76
C TRP A 59 -18.43 -20.97 20.58
N LYS A 60 -17.74 -19.83 20.62
CA LYS A 60 -17.83 -18.81 19.55
C LYS A 60 -17.24 -19.26 18.20
N GLY A 61 -16.50 -20.36 18.16
CA GLY A 61 -15.83 -20.83 16.95
C GLY A 61 -14.90 -22.02 17.19
N ILE A 62 -13.97 -22.22 16.25
CA ILE A 62 -12.96 -23.28 16.31
C ILE A 62 -11.71 -22.72 17.00
N PRO A 63 -11.17 -23.38 18.04
CA PRO A 63 -9.93 -22.94 18.67
C PRO A 63 -8.76 -23.14 17.72
N LEU A 64 -7.91 -22.11 17.57
CA LEU A 64 -6.67 -22.16 16.81
C LEU A 64 -5.53 -21.78 17.76
N THR A 65 -4.59 -22.70 17.94
CA THR A 65 -3.36 -22.50 18.72
C THR A 65 -2.15 -22.60 17.79
N ILE A 66 -1.26 -21.61 17.87
CA ILE A 66 0.04 -21.61 17.20
C ILE A 66 1.10 -21.77 18.29
N SER A 67 1.99 -22.76 18.15
CA SER A 67 3.10 -22.99 19.08
C SER A 67 4.42 -22.96 18.33
N LEU A 68 5.22 -21.93 18.58
CA LEU A 68 6.46 -21.66 17.85
C LEU A 68 7.69 -22.26 18.56
N PRO A 69 8.83 -22.47 17.86
CA PRO A 69 10.01 -23.13 18.42
C PRO A 69 10.65 -22.42 19.63
N ASN A 70 10.47 -21.10 19.76
CA ASN A 70 10.97 -20.32 20.89
C ASN A 70 10.03 -20.35 22.12
N GLU A 71 9.14 -21.33 22.21
CA GLU A 71 8.09 -21.45 23.23
C GLU A 71 7.06 -20.29 23.26
N GLN A 72 7.06 -19.42 22.25
CA GLN A 72 6.00 -18.44 22.05
C GLN A 72 4.75 -19.16 21.52
N GLN A 73 3.61 -18.87 22.12
CA GLN A 73 2.31 -19.40 21.70
C GLN A 73 1.31 -18.28 21.47
N PHE A 74 0.44 -18.48 20.48
CA PHE A 74 -0.71 -17.62 20.20
C PHE A 74 -1.99 -18.45 20.17
N PHE A 75 -3.09 -17.87 20.67
CA PHE A 75 -4.42 -18.48 20.68
C PHE A 75 -5.47 -17.48 20.20
N VAL A 76 -6.35 -17.94 19.32
CA VAL A 76 -7.48 -17.17 18.80
C VAL A 76 -8.59 -18.13 18.35
N LEU A 77 -9.85 -17.69 18.40
CA LEU A 77 -10.96 -18.41 17.77
C LEU A 77 -11.13 -18.01 16.31
N VAL A 78 -11.44 -18.98 15.46
CA VAL A 78 -11.67 -18.78 14.02
C VAL A 78 -12.98 -19.41 13.54
N ASP A 79 -13.48 -18.93 12.40
CA ASP A 79 -14.74 -19.40 11.81
C ASP A 79 -14.60 -20.74 11.06
N ARG A 80 -13.40 -21.11 10.63
CA ARG A 80 -13.17 -22.28 9.77
C ARG A 80 -11.80 -22.92 9.99
N ARG A 81 -11.65 -24.14 9.47
CA ARG A 81 -10.34 -24.74 9.18
C ARG A 81 -10.00 -24.43 7.73
N ASP A 82 -8.83 -23.87 7.48
CA ASP A 82 -8.43 -23.44 6.13
C ASP A 82 -6.95 -23.73 5.90
N HIS A 83 -6.66 -24.45 4.81
CA HIS A 83 -5.29 -24.82 4.43
C HIS A 83 -4.52 -23.68 3.77
N LEU A 84 -5.20 -22.61 3.38
CA LEU A 84 -4.57 -21.40 2.84
C LEU A 84 -4.39 -20.33 3.91
N GLY A 85 -4.79 -20.58 5.17
CA GLY A 85 -4.67 -19.61 6.26
C GLY A 85 -5.62 -18.42 6.12
N SER A 86 -6.81 -18.61 5.55
CA SER A 86 -7.78 -17.53 5.30
C SER A 86 -8.97 -17.62 6.27
N HIS A 87 -8.86 -16.93 7.40
CA HIS A 87 -9.80 -17.02 8.51
C HIS A 87 -10.52 -15.70 8.80
N ARG A 88 -11.72 -15.79 9.39
CA ARG A 88 -12.26 -14.71 10.23
C ARG A 88 -11.91 -15.00 11.68
N TYR A 89 -11.32 -14.03 12.36
CA TYR A 89 -10.97 -14.11 13.78
C TYR A 89 -12.15 -13.67 14.65
N LEU A 90 -12.57 -14.53 15.56
CA LEU A 90 -13.81 -14.42 16.35
C LEU A 90 -13.56 -14.07 17.83
N SER A 91 -12.30 -13.90 18.22
CA SER A 91 -11.89 -13.47 19.55
C SER A 91 -10.69 -12.53 19.47
N ASP A 92 -10.34 -11.92 20.60
CA ASP A 92 -9.03 -11.31 20.78
C ASP A 92 -7.92 -12.38 20.69
N VAL A 93 -6.69 -11.90 20.46
CA VAL A 93 -5.50 -12.76 20.37
C VAL A 93 -4.84 -12.83 21.73
N TYR A 94 -4.68 -14.05 22.22
CA TYR A 94 -3.96 -14.32 23.45
C TYR A 94 -2.56 -14.82 23.13
N ALA A 95 -1.59 -14.39 23.91
CA ALA A 95 -0.21 -14.81 23.81
C ALA A 95 0.26 -15.42 25.14
N ARG A 96 1.19 -16.37 25.05
CA ARG A 96 1.89 -16.96 26.20
C ARG A 96 3.32 -17.32 25.81
N GLN A 97 4.24 -17.11 26.74
CA GLN A 97 5.61 -17.63 26.66
C GLN A 97 5.76 -18.82 27.62
N GLY A 98 6.26 -19.96 27.11
CA GLY A 98 6.47 -21.17 27.90
C GLY A 98 5.21 -21.63 28.64
N GLN A 99 5.34 -21.95 29.93
CA GLN A 99 4.24 -22.38 30.81
C GLN A 99 3.56 -21.23 31.59
N GLY A 100 3.69 -19.99 31.11
CA GLY A 100 3.08 -18.81 31.74
C GLY A 100 1.54 -18.79 31.70
N THR A 101 0.97 -17.67 32.14
CA THR A 101 -0.46 -17.38 31.99
C THR A 101 -0.73 -16.76 30.62
N TRP A 102 -1.87 -17.09 29.99
CA TRP A 102 -2.29 -16.42 28.75
C TRP A 102 -2.62 -14.95 29.02
N ARG A 103 -2.20 -14.07 28.12
CA ARG A 103 -2.45 -12.63 28.22
C ARG A 103 -3.02 -12.11 26.90
N CYS A 104 -4.07 -11.30 26.98
CA CYS A 104 -4.45 -10.42 25.88
C CYS A 104 -3.52 -9.20 25.96
N LEU A 105 -2.61 -9.07 24.98
CA LEU A 105 -1.58 -8.05 24.99
C LEU A 105 -2.08 -6.75 24.35
N ALA A 106 -1.51 -5.62 24.76
CA ALA A 106 -1.65 -4.39 23.99
C ALA A 106 -0.99 -4.56 22.61
N PHE A 107 -1.50 -3.87 21.59
CA PHE A 107 -1.08 -4.08 20.19
C PHE A 107 0.45 -4.01 19.99
N ALA A 108 1.12 -3.00 20.57
CA ALA A 108 2.57 -2.84 20.43
C ALA A 108 3.37 -4.00 21.08
N GLU A 109 2.89 -4.55 22.20
CA GLU A 109 3.51 -5.72 22.85
C GLU A 109 3.27 -6.98 22.01
N PHE A 110 2.05 -7.16 21.48
CA PHE A 110 1.71 -8.26 20.56
C PHE A 110 2.59 -8.24 19.30
N ALA A 111 2.67 -7.10 18.60
CA ALA A 111 3.46 -6.96 17.39
C ALA A 111 4.94 -7.28 17.65
N ARG A 112 5.50 -6.78 18.76
CA ARG A 112 6.88 -7.08 19.16
C ARG A 112 7.11 -8.57 19.41
N GLN A 113 6.23 -9.24 20.16
CA GLN A 113 6.38 -10.67 20.44
C GLN A 113 6.22 -11.53 19.17
N LEU A 114 5.26 -11.19 18.30
CA LEU A 114 5.06 -11.89 17.03
C LEU A 114 6.27 -11.73 16.12
N LEU A 115 6.77 -10.50 15.94
CA LEU A 115 7.94 -10.25 15.10
C LEU A 115 9.19 -10.96 15.67
N ALA A 116 9.44 -10.88 16.98
CA ALA A 116 10.57 -11.56 17.61
C ALA A 116 10.50 -13.10 17.43
N ALA A 117 9.30 -13.68 17.43
CA ALA A 117 9.13 -15.10 17.15
C ALA A 117 9.41 -15.43 15.68
N CYS A 118 8.97 -14.60 14.74
CA CYS A 118 9.32 -14.74 13.32
C CYS A 118 10.83 -14.58 13.09
N GLU A 119 11.49 -13.60 13.71
CA GLU A 119 12.95 -13.39 13.63
C GLU A 119 13.72 -14.60 14.17
N HIS A 120 13.23 -15.22 15.25
CA HIS A 120 13.80 -16.47 15.75
C HIS A 120 13.73 -17.60 14.73
N MET A 121 12.60 -17.73 14.03
CA MET A 121 12.41 -18.76 12.99
C MET A 121 13.26 -18.50 11.75
N THR A 122 13.36 -17.25 11.30
CA THR A 122 14.15 -16.88 10.12
C THR A 122 15.65 -16.76 10.40
N ARG A 123 16.04 -16.59 11.67
CA ARG A 123 17.41 -16.23 12.11
C ARG A 123 17.90 -14.93 11.48
N ALA A 124 16.98 -14.02 11.14
CA ALA A 124 17.27 -12.72 10.57
C ALA A 124 16.43 -11.66 11.29
N SER A 125 17.05 -10.53 11.63
CA SER A 125 16.35 -9.38 12.22
C SER A 125 16.03 -8.31 11.18
N ASN A 126 15.00 -7.52 11.45
CA ASN A 126 14.71 -6.30 10.73
C ASN A 126 14.34 -5.20 11.71
N ASP A 127 15.34 -4.41 12.09
CA ASP A 127 15.24 -3.39 13.12
C ASP A 127 14.23 -2.28 12.75
N GLU A 128 13.92 -2.09 11.46
CA GLU A 128 12.97 -1.08 10.99
C GLU A 128 11.51 -1.57 11.01
N LEU A 129 11.28 -2.89 10.99
CA LEU A 129 9.96 -3.46 10.70
C LEU A 129 8.94 -3.16 11.80
N LEU A 130 9.33 -3.21 13.08
CA LEU A 130 8.42 -2.90 14.17
C LEU A 130 7.91 -1.46 14.05
N ASP A 131 8.79 -0.50 13.78
CA ASP A 131 8.41 0.90 13.59
C ASP A 131 7.50 1.07 12.38
N GLN A 132 7.74 0.35 11.28
CA GLN A 132 6.86 0.34 10.11
C GLN A 132 5.47 -0.21 10.43
N VAL A 133 5.38 -1.29 11.22
CA VAL A 133 4.10 -1.86 11.67
C VAL A 133 3.32 -0.86 12.52
N LEU A 134 3.98 -0.22 13.49
CA LEU A 134 3.36 0.78 14.35
C LEU A 134 2.95 2.03 13.56
N GLN A 135 3.78 2.51 12.63
CA GLN A 135 3.43 3.64 11.77
C GLN A 135 2.26 3.31 10.84
N SER A 136 2.23 2.10 10.27
CA SER A 136 1.11 1.62 9.46
C SER A 136 -0.19 1.59 10.25
N GLN A 137 -0.17 1.13 11.51
CA GLN A 137 -1.35 1.13 12.38
C GLN A 137 -1.82 2.56 12.70
N HIS A 138 -0.91 3.48 13.07
CA HIS A 138 -1.28 4.87 13.33
C HIS A 138 -1.90 5.56 12.11
N LEU A 139 -1.35 5.37 10.92
CA LEU A 139 -1.93 5.92 9.71
C LEU A 139 -3.30 5.30 9.41
N THR A 140 -3.46 3.99 9.67
CA THR A 140 -4.76 3.32 9.54
C THR A 140 -5.79 3.91 10.51
N ALA A 141 -5.41 4.26 11.74
CA ALA A 141 -6.30 4.94 12.68
C ALA A 141 -6.77 6.30 12.14
N ALA A 142 -5.84 7.12 11.62
CA ALA A 142 -6.18 8.41 11.00
C ALA A 142 -7.12 8.24 9.81
N ILE A 143 -6.86 7.26 8.94
CA ILE A 143 -7.72 6.90 7.80
C ILE A 143 -9.14 6.55 8.27
N VAL A 144 -9.25 5.68 9.28
CA VAL A 144 -10.56 5.28 9.82
C VAL A 144 -11.28 6.49 10.43
N ALA A 145 -10.59 7.31 11.24
CA ALA A 145 -11.18 8.49 11.86
C ALA A 145 -11.72 9.50 10.82
N HIS A 146 -11.00 9.68 9.71
CA HIS A 146 -11.39 10.51 8.58
C HIS A 146 -12.65 9.97 7.89
N ASN A 147 -12.66 8.67 7.55
CA ASN A 147 -13.73 8.05 6.76
C ASN A 147 -15.00 7.71 7.58
N MET A 148 -14.91 7.66 8.92
CA MET A 148 -16.07 7.41 9.81
C MET A 148 -17.08 8.56 9.88
N THR A 149 -16.81 9.71 9.27
CA THR A 149 -17.76 10.84 9.21
C THR A 149 -19.00 10.53 8.36
N GLY A 150 -18.91 9.53 7.46
CA GLY A 150 -19.98 9.20 6.51
C GLY A 150 -20.18 10.23 5.40
N GLN A 151 -19.26 11.21 5.27
CA GLN A 151 -19.33 12.28 4.28
C GLN A 151 -18.67 11.90 2.95
N HIS A 152 -17.93 10.79 2.90
CA HIS A 152 -17.19 10.35 1.73
C HIS A 152 -17.93 9.22 0.99
N PRO A 153 -17.74 9.09 -0.33
CA PRO A 153 -18.34 8.01 -1.11
C PRO A 153 -18.03 6.64 -0.53
N ALA A 154 -19.01 5.73 -0.58
CA ALA A 154 -18.78 4.36 -0.18
C ALA A 154 -17.75 3.70 -1.13
N PRO A 155 -16.78 2.91 -0.63
CA PRO A 155 -15.73 2.32 -1.47
C PRO A 155 -16.21 1.63 -2.76
N LEU A 156 -17.40 1.01 -2.74
CA LEU A 156 -17.92 0.27 -3.89
C LEU A 156 -18.89 1.07 -4.77
N SER A 157 -19.00 2.39 -4.58
CA SER A 157 -19.94 3.22 -5.35
C SER A 157 -19.42 3.64 -6.73
N GLY A 158 -18.13 3.47 -7.00
CA GLY A 158 -17.51 3.84 -8.27
C GLY A 158 -16.01 3.54 -8.30
N TYR A 159 -15.39 3.71 -9.46
CA TYR A 159 -13.99 3.37 -9.69
C TYR A 159 -13.04 4.10 -8.73
N LEU A 160 -13.05 5.44 -8.72
CA LEU A 160 -12.16 6.22 -7.86
C LEU A 160 -12.43 5.95 -6.36
N ALA A 161 -13.70 5.80 -5.98
CA ALA A 161 -14.05 5.45 -4.60
C ALA A 161 -13.46 4.08 -4.19
N SER A 162 -13.36 3.13 -5.12
CA SER A 162 -12.76 1.81 -4.84
C SER A 162 -11.24 1.88 -4.64
N GLU A 163 -10.57 2.75 -5.41
CA GLU A 163 -9.15 3.04 -5.24
C GLU A 163 -8.85 3.75 -3.92
N GLN A 164 -9.74 4.66 -3.50
CA GLN A 164 -9.63 5.41 -2.24
C GLN A 164 -10.10 4.60 -1.03
N GLY A 165 -10.92 3.59 -1.24
CA GLY A 165 -11.62 2.83 -0.20
C GLY A 165 -10.84 1.65 0.39
N LEU A 166 -9.59 1.42 -0.03
CA LEU A 166 -8.77 0.32 0.48
C LEU A 166 -8.13 0.66 1.84
N TRP A 167 -8.95 1.00 2.84
CA TRP A 167 -8.51 1.62 4.10
C TRP A 167 -7.43 0.85 4.88
N PHE A 168 -7.46 -0.48 4.81
CA PHE A 168 -6.54 -1.35 5.54
C PHE A 168 -5.36 -1.85 4.69
N GLY A 169 -5.38 -1.61 3.37
CA GLY A 169 -4.33 -2.03 2.46
C GLY A 169 -4.26 -3.55 2.27
N HIS A 170 -3.06 -4.08 2.05
CA HIS A 170 -2.86 -5.51 1.79
C HIS A 170 -3.16 -6.37 3.04
N PRO A 171 -4.09 -7.34 2.97
CA PRO A 171 -4.57 -8.06 4.16
C PRO A 171 -3.58 -9.09 4.72
N ASN A 172 -2.52 -9.42 3.98
CA ASN A 172 -1.45 -10.35 4.39
C ASN A 172 -0.08 -9.66 4.29
N HIS A 173 0.06 -8.48 4.89
CA HIS A 173 1.31 -7.75 4.93
C HIS A 173 1.47 -7.13 6.33
N PRO A 174 2.67 -7.13 6.92
CA PRO A 174 2.85 -6.65 8.30
C PRO A 174 2.60 -5.15 8.44
N ALA A 175 2.98 -4.36 7.43
CA ALA A 175 2.88 -2.90 7.45
C ALA A 175 2.23 -2.33 6.17
N PRO A 176 0.95 -2.64 5.89
CA PRO A 176 0.32 -2.38 4.58
C PRO A 176 0.15 -0.90 4.24
N LYS A 177 0.19 -0.02 5.25
CA LYS A 177 0.13 1.44 5.11
C LYS A 177 1.45 2.13 5.44
N ALA A 178 2.53 1.39 5.66
CA ALA A 178 3.83 2.00 5.85
C ALA A 178 4.30 2.74 4.59
N ARG A 179 4.67 4.02 4.77
CA ARG A 179 5.11 4.93 3.70
C ARG A 179 6.32 5.72 4.18
N LEU A 180 7.51 5.30 3.77
CA LEU A 180 8.78 5.89 4.21
C LEU A 180 9.16 7.10 3.34
N TRP A 181 8.43 8.20 3.44
CA TRP A 181 8.77 9.46 2.77
C TRP A 181 9.02 10.59 3.78
N PRO A 182 9.65 11.71 3.36
CA PRO A 182 10.07 12.76 4.30
C PRO A 182 8.96 13.21 5.25
N ALA A 183 9.24 13.20 6.56
CA ALA A 183 8.23 13.40 7.61
C ALA A 183 7.52 14.77 7.56
N HIS A 184 8.14 15.78 6.96
CA HIS A 184 7.54 17.11 6.77
C HIS A 184 6.44 17.12 5.68
N LEU A 185 6.34 16.07 4.86
CA LEU A 185 5.30 15.91 3.84
C LEU A 185 4.12 15.14 4.44
N ALA A 186 3.04 15.88 4.73
CA ALA A 186 1.84 15.33 5.33
C ALA A 186 1.26 14.18 4.47
N GLN A 187 1.03 13.03 5.10
CA GLN A 187 0.51 11.84 4.43
C GLN A 187 -0.85 12.09 3.77
N GLU A 188 -1.73 12.81 4.47
CA GLU A 188 -3.11 13.11 4.07
C GLU A 188 -3.19 13.87 2.75
N THR A 189 -2.18 14.69 2.43
CA THR A 189 -2.13 15.51 1.20
C THR A 189 -1.96 14.66 -0.06
N TYR A 190 -1.39 13.47 0.05
CA TYR A 190 -1.01 12.62 -1.10
C TYR A 190 -1.64 11.23 -1.04
N ALA A 191 -2.56 11.00 -0.10
CA ALA A 191 -3.08 9.69 0.20
C ALA A 191 -4.49 9.49 -0.38
N PRO A 192 -4.73 8.39 -1.12
CA PRO A 192 -6.04 8.10 -1.71
C PRO A 192 -7.12 7.96 -0.62
N GLU A 193 -6.78 7.45 0.55
CA GLU A 193 -7.75 7.18 1.63
C GLU A 193 -8.30 8.46 2.29
N PHE A 194 -7.69 9.61 2.02
CA PHE A 194 -8.16 10.94 2.44
C PHE A 194 -8.85 11.68 1.29
N GLN A 195 -9.16 10.98 0.20
CA GLN A 195 -9.71 11.54 -1.03
C GLN A 195 -8.84 12.67 -1.57
N ALA A 196 -7.52 12.54 -1.41
CA ALA A 196 -6.56 13.57 -1.81
C ALA A 196 -6.74 13.94 -3.28
N GLN A 197 -6.71 15.23 -3.55
CA GLN A 197 -6.63 15.78 -4.88
C GLN A 197 -5.53 16.84 -4.86
N THR A 198 -4.51 16.67 -5.70
CA THR A 198 -3.37 17.59 -5.72
C THR A 198 -2.88 17.80 -7.14
N ALA A 199 -2.38 19.01 -7.40
CA ALA A 199 -1.76 19.30 -8.68
C ALA A 199 -0.41 18.59 -8.76
N LEU A 200 -0.18 17.88 -9.87
CA LEU A 200 1.11 17.30 -10.14
C LEU A 200 2.19 18.38 -10.23
N HIS A 201 3.42 18.01 -9.87
CA HIS A 201 4.55 18.92 -9.88
C HIS A 201 5.14 18.97 -11.28
N LEU A 202 5.36 20.16 -11.84
CA LEU A 202 5.90 20.31 -13.18
C LEU A 202 7.35 20.79 -13.15
N PHE A 203 8.14 20.27 -14.07
CA PHE A 203 9.40 20.85 -14.49
C PHE A 203 9.34 21.19 -15.98
N GLU A 204 9.91 22.33 -16.33
CA GLU A 204 10.23 22.65 -17.72
C GLU A 204 11.66 22.22 -18.02
N VAL A 205 11.84 21.41 -19.07
CA VAL A 205 13.11 20.78 -19.44
C VAL A 205 13.40 20.94 -20.94
N PRO A 206 14.67 20.93 -21.39
CA PRO A 206 15.02 21.02 -22.82
C PRO A 206 14.63 19.74 -23.57
N LEU A 207 14.20 19.87 -24.82
CA LEU A 207 13.76 18.74 -25.64
C LEU A 207 14.87 17.70 -25.91
N ASP A 208 16.13 18.10 -25.99
CA ASP A 208 17.24 17.21 -26.35
C ASP A 208 17.45 16.04 -25.36
N GLY A 209 17.08 16.25 -24.08
CA GLY A 209 17.14 15.24 -23.04
C GLY A 209 15.90 14.35 -22.96
N LEU A 210 14.84 14.68 -23.70
CA LEU A 210 13.58 13.96 -23.64
C LEU A 210 13.71 12.60 -24.34
N ARG A 211 13.09 11.58 -23.73
CA ARG A 211 12.99 10.22 -24.25
C ARG A 211 11.53 9.82 -24.20
N ILE A 212 10.91 9.75 -25.38
CA ILE A 212 9.52 9.34 -25.55
C ILE A 212 9.48 8.01 -26.30
N THR A 213 8.61 7.12 -25.86
CA THR A 213 8.29 5.88 -26.59
C THR A 213 6.79 5.67 -26.54
N SER A 214 6.19 5.27 -27.66
CA SER A 214 4.75 5.12 -27.79
C SER A 214 4.34 4.04 -28.77
N ASN A 215 3.13 3.53 -28.58
CA ASN A 215 2.44 2.63 -29.50
C ASN A 215 1.16 3.31 -29.99
N GLY A 216 1.14 3.72 -31.26
CA GLY A 216 -0.05 4.32 -31.88
C GLY A 216 -0.34 5.77 -31.49
N LEU A 217 0.59 6.44 -30.79
CA LEU A 217 0.52 7.87 -30.45
C LEU A 217 1.76 8.60 -31.00
N SER A 218 1.57 9.83 -31.43
CA SER A 218 2.66 10.78 -31.70
C SER A 218 3.33 11.24 -30.39
N GLU A 219 4.57 11.72 -30.49
CA GLU A 219 5.27 12.29 -29.33
C GLU A 219 4.50 13.46 -28.70
N ALA A 220 3.84 14.29 -29.52
CA ALA A 220 3.02 15.39 -29.06
C ALA A 220 1.81 14.92 -28.25
N GLU A 221 1.14 13.84 -28.68
CA GLU A 221 0.03 13.24 -27.93
C GLU A 221 0.51 12.71 -26.58
N VAL A 222 1.65 12.01 -26.52
CA VAL A 222 2.23 11.54 -25.26
C VAL A 222 2.52 12.72 -24.31
N MET A 223 3.21 13.76 -24.78
CA MET A 223 3.51 14.93 -23.96
C MET A 223 2.24 15.61 -23.44
N SER A 224 1.23 15.77 -24.29
CA SER A 224 -0.06 16.38 -23.93
C SER A 224 -0.84 15.57 -22.90
N GLY A 225 -0.72 14.23 -22.93
CA GLY A 225 -1.32 13.35 -21.94
C GLY A 225 -0.70 13.44 -20.55
N PHE A 226 0.53 13.96 -20.41
CA PHE A 226 1.18 14.19 -19.12
C PHE A 226 0.98 15.61 -18.59
N ALA A 227 1.02 16.63 -19.46
CA ALA A 227 0.84 18.03 -19.10
C ALA A 227 0.49 18.89 -20.33
N ASP A 228 -0.22 20.00 -20.11
CA ASP A 228 -0.47 21.02 -21.14
C ASP A 228 0.85 21.69 -21.56
N GLN A 229 1.28 21.40 -22.79
CA GLN A 229 2.54 21.89 -23.34
C GLN A 229 2.47 23.35 -23.83
N SER A 230 1.30 24.00 -23.85
CA SER A 230 1.12 25.37 -24.37
C SER A 230 1.95 26.42 -23.64
N ARG A 231 2.35 26.12 -22.40
CA ARG A 231 3.14 27.00 -21.52
C ARG A 231 4.65 26.75 -21.62
N ALA A 232 5.10 25.75 -22.38
CA ALA A 232 6.51 25.47 -22.57
C ALA A 232 7.16 26.54 -23.48
N ARG A 233 8.37 26.97 -23.13
CA ARG A 233 9.22 27.82 -23.97
C ARG A 233 9.63 27.06 -25.24
N PRO A 234 9.95 27.77 -26.34
CA PRO A 234 10.54 27.13 -27.52
C PRO A 234 11.76 26.27 -27.15
N GLY A 235 11.82 25.06 -27.71
CA GLY A 235 12.90 24.09 -27.43
C GLY A 235 12.80 23.37 -26.09
N HIS A 236 11.69 23.55 -25.34
CA HIS A 236 11.45 22.89 -24.05
C HIS A 236 10.14 22.10 -24.05
N ALA A 237 9.98 21.24 -23.05
CA ALA A 237 8.76 20.51 -22.74
C ALA A 237 8.47 20.57 -21.24
N LEU A 238 7.20 20.38 -20.87
CA LEU A 238 6.78 20.20 -19.48
C LEU A 238 6.67 18.71 -19.18
N ILE A 239 7.35 18.28 -18.11
CA ILE A 239 7.22 16.94 -17.54
C ILE A 239 6.53 17.02 -16.19
N CYS A 240 5.70 16.03 -15.86
CA CYS A 240 5.00 15.98 -14.59
C CYS A 240 5.56 14.89 -13.67
N MET A 241 5.54 15.16 -12.37
CA MET A 241 6.04 14.28 -11.33
C MET A 241 5.09 14.28 -10.13
N HIS A 242 5.10 13.19 -9.37
CA HIS A 242 4.47 13.18 -8.04
C HIS A 242 5.15 14.28 -7.18
N PRO A 243 4.41 15.12 -6.44
CA PRO A 243 5.01 16.19 -5.63
C PRO A 243 6.06 15.72 -4.61
N VAL A 244 5.81 14.62 -3.88
CA VAL A 244 6.83 13.95 -3.04
C VAL A 244 8.07 13.56 -3.84
N GLN A 245 7.92 12.98 -5.04
CA GLN A 245 9.06 12.64 -5.88
C GLN A 245 9.83 13.88 -6.35
N ALA A 246 9.14 14.99 -6.67
CA ALA A 246 9.79 16.24 -7.03
C ALA A 246 10.64 16.79 -5.88
N GLN A 247 10.15 16.72 -4.64
CA GLN A 247 10.94 17.11 -3.46
C GLN A 247 12.20 16.24 -3.29
N LEU A 248 12.08 14.92 -3.50
CA LEU A 248 13.24 14.02 -3.49
C LEU A 248 14.20 14.30 -4.65
N PHE A 249 13.67 14.64 -5.82
CA PHE A 249 14.45 14.95 -7.02
C PHE A 249 15.29 16.22 -6.82
N MET A 250 14.70 17.28 -6.27
CA MET A 250 15.39 18.56 -6.01
C MET A 250 16.46 18.49 -4.91
N GLN A 251 16.49 17.43 -4.10
CA GLN A 251 17.56 17.20 -3.12
C GLN A 251 18.86 16.71 -3.76
N ASP A 252 18.82 16.21 -5.00
CA ASP A 252 20.00 15.71 -5.69
C ASP A 252 20.87 16.85 -6.23
N ARG A 253 22.18 16.80 -5.96
CA ARG A 253 23.14 17.83 -6.39
C ARG A 253 23.19 18.04 -7.90
N ARG A 254 22.91 16.99 -8.70
CA ARG A 254 22.88 17.09 -10.16
C ARG A 254 21.70 17.97 -10.60
N VAL A 255 20.55 17.80 -9.96
CA VAL A 255 19.33 18.58 -10.23
C VAL A 255 19.54 20.03 -9.80
N GLN A 256 20.10 20.25 -8.61
CA GLN A 256 20.44 21.59 -8.13
C GLN A 256 21.33 22.34 -9.12
N ARG A 257 22.37 21.69 -9.64
CA ARG A 257 23.24 22.27 -10.66
C ARG A 257 22.51 22.60 -11.96
N LEU A 258 21.60 21.74 -12.43
CA LEU A 258 20.81 22.01 -13.63
C LEU A 258 19.91 23.24 -13.44
N SER A 259 19.29 23.38 -12.25
CA SER A 259 18.47 24.54 -11.90
C SER A 259 19.31 25.81 -11.80
N GLU A 260 20.47 25.78 -11.15
CA GLU A 260 21.40 26.92 -11.04
C GLU A 260 21.90 27.42 -12.40
N LEU A 261 22.10 26.51 -13.36
CA LEU A 261 22.47 26.83 -14.73
C LEU A 261 21.27 27.25 -15.61
N GLY A 262 20.05 27.25 -15.06
CA GLY A 262 18.83 27.58 -15.80
C GLY A 262 18.45 26.55 -16.87
N GLN A 263 19.01 25.34 -16.82
CA GLN A 263 18.72 24.28 -17.80
C GLN A 263 17.37 23.63 -17.57
N ILE A 264 16.93 23.52 -16.31
CA ILE A 264 15.58 23.09 -15.94
C ILE A 264 14.93 24.19 -15.09
N THR A 265 13.61 24.31 -15.17
CA THR A 265 12.85 25.27 -14.35
C THR A 265 11.82 24.52 -13.52
N ASP A 266 11.89 24.66 -12.20
CA ASP A 266 10.86 24.19 -11.28
C ASP A 266 9.62 25.08 -11.39
N LEU A 267 8.48 24.49 -11.76
CA LEU A 267 7.21 25.18 -11.89
C LEU A 267 6.25 24.89 -10.72
N GLY A 268 6.70 24.14 -9.71
CA GLY A 268 5.89 23.77 -8.56
C GLY A 268 4.72 22.84 -8.91
N THR A 269 3.75 22.75 -8.00
CA THR A 269 2.48 22.03 -8.17
C THR A 269 1.53 22.81 -9.08
N SER A 270 1.89 22.93 -10.36
CA SER A 270 1.16 23.69 -11.38
C SER A 270 0.67 22.85 -12.56
N GLY A 271 0.75 21.51 -12.42
CA GLY A 271 0.28 20.55 -13.42
C GLY A 271 -1.19 20.15 -13.25
N PRO A 272 -1.61 19.06 -13.91
CA PRO A 272 -2.96 18.55 -13.81
C PRO A 272 -3.36 18.27 -12.37
N LEU A 273 -4.57 18.69 -11.99
CA LEU A 273 -5.17 18.37 -10.71
C LEU A 273 -5.68 16.93 -10.75
N ALA A 274 -5.08 16.05 -9.96
CA ALA A 274 -5.31 14.61 -10.04
C ALA A 274 -5.49 13.97 -8.66
N SER A 275 -6.15 12.82 -8.63
CA SER A 275 -6.34 12.00 -7.42
C SER A 275 -5.40 10.79 -7.46
N PRO A 276 -4.61 10.49 -6.41
CA PRO A 276 -3.82 9.27 -6.38
C PRO A 276 -4.77 8.06 -6.28
N THR A 277 -4.35 6.95 -6.89
CA THR A 277 -4.99 5.62 -6.76
C THR A 277 -4.39 4.86 -5.57
N ALA A 278 -4.88 3.65 -5.26
CA ALA A 278 -4.34 2.81 -4.18
C ALA A 278 -2.84 2.49 -4.33
N SER A 279 -2.31 2.59 -5.55
CA SER A 279 -0.88 2.42 -5.84
C SER A 279 0.00 3.62 -5.43
N MET A 280 -0.62 4.73 -4.98
CA MET A 280 -0.02 6.02 -4.58
C MET A 280 0.63 6.82 -5.71
N ARG A 281 1.26 6.15 -6.68
CA ARG A 281 2.06 6.78 -7.75
C ARG A 281 1.38 6.82 -9.12
N THR A 282 0.20 6.22 -9.23
CA THR A 282 -0.67 6.34 -10.39
C THR A 282 -1.81 7.27 -10.06
N TRP A 283 -2.08 8.22 -10.94
CA TRP A 283 -3.00 9.33 -10.75
C TRP A 283 -4.18 9.23 -11.71
N TYR A 284 -5.38 9.40 -11.16
CA TYR A 284 -6.65 9.46 -11.87
C TYR A 284 -7.10 10.91 -12.05
N ILE A 285 -7.60 11.23 -13.25
CA ILE A 285 -8.17 12.53 -13.57
C ILE A 285 -9.52 12.26 -14.24
N GLU A 286 -10.60 12.77 -13.66
CA GLU A 286 -11.95 12.61 -14.21
C GLU A 286 -12.03 13.25 -15.61
N GLY A 287 -12.55 12.52 -16.59
CA GLY A 287 -12.68 12.98 -17.96
C GLY A 287 -11.37 13.04 -18.76
N HIS A 288 -10.26 12.51 -18.23
CA HIS A 288 -8.99 12.41 -18.96
C HIS A 288 -8.80 11.01 -19.55
N ASP A 289 -8.20 10.91 -20.74
CA ASP A 289 -8.03 9.64 -21.46
C ASP A 289 -7.01 8.69 -20.80
N TYR A 290 -6.13 9.24 -19.95
CA TYR A 290 -5.00 8.51 -19.39
C TYR A 290 -4.92 8.63 -17.86
N PHE A 291 -4.46 7.56 -17.23
CA PHE A 291 -3.82 7.64 -15.92
C PHE A 291 -2.38 8.12 -16.08
N ILE A 292 -1.90 8.92 -15.12
CA ILE A 292 -0.50 9.33 -15.07
C ILE A 292 0.22 8.48 -14.01
N LYS A 293 1.16 7.63 -14.43
CA LYS A 293 1.92 6.74 -13.54
C LYS A 293 3.38 7.18 -13.47
N GLY A 294 3.75 7.79 -12.35
CA GLY A 294 5.10 8.33 -12.13
C GLY A 294 6.00 7.43 -11.30
N SER A 295 7.31 7.71 -11.30
CA SER A 295 8.23 7.15 -10.30
C SER A 295 7.99 7.79 -8.93
N LEU A 296 8.13 7.00 -7.88
CA LEU A 296 8.14 7.45 -6.49
C LEU A 296 9.18 6.63 -5.72
N ASN A 297 10.30 7.27 -5.36
CA ASN A 297 11.42 6.66 -4.63
C ASN A 297 11.10 6.47 -3.15
N VAL A 298 9.97 5.82 -2.86
CA VAL A 298 9.45 5.52 -1.54
C VAL A 298 9.11 4.04 -1.50
N ARG A 299 9.46 3.37 -0.40
CA ARG A 299 9.03 2.00 -0.15
C ARG A 299 7.54 1.99 0.18
N ILE A 300 6.76 1.26 -0.62
CA ILE A 300 5.35 0.98 -0.36
C ILE A 300 5.19 -0.53 -0.44
N THR A 301 4.82 -1.13 0.71
CA THR A 301 4.90 -2.57 0.97
C THR A 301 6.31 -3.11 0.72
N ASN A 302 6.49 -4.07 -0.19
CA ASN A 302 7.75 -4.79 -0.35
C ASN A 302 8.77 -4.09 -1.27
N CYS A 303 8.35 -3.08 -2.04
CA CYS A 303 9.19 -2.51 -3.10
C CYS A 303 9.25 -0.98 -3.04
N VAL A 304 10.39 -0.43 -3.48
CA VAL A 304 10.49 0.99 -3.86
C VAL A 304 9.72 1.19 -5.17
N ARG A 305 8.81 2.17 -5.21
CA ARG A 305 7.89 2.37 -6.34
C ARG A 305 8.47 3.27 -7.44
N LYS A 306 9.68 2.97 -7.88
CA LYS A 306 10.34 3.63 -9.03
C LYS A 306 10.19 2.80 -10.29
N ASN A 307 10.20 3.45 -11.45
CA ASN A 307 10.36 2.80 -12.75
C ASN A 307 11.81 3.00 -13.20
N ALA A 308 12.56 1.91 -13.34
CA ALA A 308 13.88 1.93 -13.94
C ALA A 308 13.79 2.18 -15.46
N TRP A 309 14.87 2.65 -16.07
CA TRP A 309 14.90 2.99 -17.50
C TRP A 309 14.47 1.80 -18.39
N TYR A 310 14.96 0.59 -18.10
CA TYR A 310 14.59 -0.62 -18.84
C TYR A 310 13.14 -1.07 -18.58
N GLU A 311 12.56 -0.70 -17.43
CA GLU A 311 11.15 -0.97 -17.15
C GLU A 311 10.25 -0.08 -18.03
N LEU A 312 10.64 1.20 -18.23
CA LEU A 312 9.96 2.12 -19.13
C LEU A 312 9.97 1.62 -20.58
N GLU A 313 11.09 1.08 -21.05
CA GLU A 313 11.19 0.45 -22.37
C GLU A 313 10.34 -0.83 -22.46
N SER A 314 10.41 -1.68 -21.44
CA SER A 314 9.66 -2.94 -21.41
C SER A 314 8.14 -2.73 -21.42
N THR A 315 7.64 -1.64 -20.83
CA THR A 315 6.21 -1.29 -20.85
C THR A 315 5.67 -1.24 -22.28
N LEU A 316 6.37 -0.56 -23.19
CA LEU A 316 5.90 -0.42 -24.57
C LEU A 316 6.00 -1.73 -25.35
N ILE A 317 7.02 -2.55 -25.08
CA ILE A 317 7.14 -3.89 -25.69
C ILE A 317 5.95 -4.78 -25.27
N ILE A 318 5.56 -4.72 -23.99
CA ILE A 318 4.43 -5.50 -23.46
C ILE A 318 3.10 -4.98 -24.01
N ASP A 319 2.92 -3.66 -24.08
CA ASP A 319 1.73 -3.04 -24.67
C ASP A 319 1.56 -3.45 -26.14
N GLU A 320 2.61 -3.36 -26.96
CA GLU A 320 2.60 -3.79 -28.36
C GLU A 320 2.29 -5.29 -28.48
N LEU A 321 2.88 -6.12 -27.61
CA LEU A 321 2.62 -7.56 -27.58
C LEU A 321 1.14 -7.85 -27.32
N PHE A 322 0.51 -7.18 -26.35
CA PHE A 322 -0.91 -7.38 -26.05
C PHE A 322 -1.80 -6.90 -27.18
N GLN A 323 -1.51 -5.75 -27.79
CA GLN A 323 -2.23 -5.28 -28.98
C GLN A 323 -2.16 -6.32 -30.10
N ARG A 324 -0.96 -6.84 -30.41
CA ARG A 324 -0.77 -7.87 -31.43
C ARG A 324 -1.51 -9.17 -31.09
N LEU A 325 -1.47 -9.62 -29.85
CA LEU A 325 -2.15 -10.84 -29.42
C LEU A 325 -3.67 -10.72 -29.54
N GLN A 326 -4.23 -9.57 -29.15
CA GLN A 326 -5.67 -9.29 -29.30
C GLN A 326 -6.10 -9.27 -30.77
N GLN A 327 -5.26 -8.74 -31.66
CA GLN A 327 -5.55 -8.70 -33.10
C GLN A 327 -5.39 -10.07 -33.79
N THR A 328 -4.35 -10.84 -33.43
CA THR A 328 -3.96 -12.05 -34.19
C THR A 328 -4.45 -13.36 -33.58
N ARG A 329 -4.68 -13.40 -32.26
CA ARG A 329 -5.05 -14.62 -31.52
C ARG A 329 -6.10 -14.37 -30.42
N PRO A 330 -7.17 -13.58 -30.63
CA PRO A 330 -8.14 -13.24 -29.58
C PRO A 330 -8.78 -14.47 -28.92
N GLN A 331 -9.03 -15.53 -29.70
CA GLN A 331 -9.64 -16.78 -29.25
C GLN A 331 -8.80 -17.53 -28.20
N THR A 332 -7.48 -17.30 -28.13
CA THR A 332 -6.60 -17.96 -27.15
C THR A 332 -6.42 -17.16 -25.86
N LEU A 333 -7.01 -15.96 -25.77
CA LEU A 333 -6.83 -15.06 -24.64
C LEU A 333 -7.88 -15.20 -23.55
N GLY A 334 -8.86 -16.09 -23.71
CA GLY A 334 -9.85 -16.38 -22.66
C GLY A 334 -10.71 -15.17 -22.24
N GLY A 335 -10.98 -14.23 -23.16
CA GLY A 335 -11.75 -13.02 -22.85
C GLY A 335 -10.95 -11.91 -22.15
N LEU A 336 -9.63 -11.88 -22.32
CA LEU A 336 -8.73 -10.86 -21.77
C LEU A 336 -9.21 -9.43 -22.06
N SER A 337 -9.35 -8.63 -20.99
CA SER A 337 -9.52 -7.18 -21.04
C SER A 337 -8.34 -6.52 -20.32
N THR A 338 -7.65 -5.62 -21.00
CA THR A 338 -6.47 -4.90 -20.48
C THR A 338 -6.67 -3.40 -20.59
N VAL A 339 -6.02 -2.66 -19.69
CA VAL A 339 -5.80 -1.21 -19.86
C VAL A 339 -4.44 -1.05 -20.53
N ALA A 340 -4.41 -0.39 -21.70
CA ALA A 340 -3.17 -0.15 -22.44
C ALA A 340 -2.24 0.81 -21.70
N GLU A 341 -0.93 0.68 -21.92
CA GLU A 341 0.09 1.66 -21.49
C GLU A 341 0.79 2.21 -22.76
N PRO A 342 0.12 3.04 -23.58
CA PRO A 342 0.52 3.34 -24.96
C PRO A 342 1.64 4.39 -25.08
N GLY A 343 2.10 4.97 -23.98
CA GLY A 343 3.07 6.06 -23.98
C GLY A 343 3.90 6.11 -22.70
N SER A 344 5.19 6.40 -22.86
CA SER A 344 6.14 6.62 -21.78
C SER A 344 7.01 7.83 -22.09
N MET A 345 7.39 8.57 -21.05
CA MET A 345 8.22 9.77 -21.14
C MET A 345 9.20 9.83 -19.97
N SER A 346 10.47 10.12 -20.28
CA SER A 346 11.51 10.43 -19.30
C SER A 346 12.46 11.49 -19.83
N TRP A 347 13.32 12.03 -18.97
CA TRP A 347 14.32 13.04 -19.33
C TRP A 347 15.66 12.71 -18.67
N ALA A 348 16.76 12.80 -19.42
CA ALA A 348 18.10 12.43 -18.94
C ALA A 348 19.23 13.26 -19.60
#